data_AF-A0A5C8TQB3-F1
#
_entry.id   AF-A0A5C8TQB3-F1
#
_cell.length_a   1.000
_cell.length_b   1.000
_cell.length_c   1.000
_cell.angle_alpha   90.00
_cell.angle_beta   90.00
_cell.angle_gamma   90.00
#
_symmetry.space_group_name_H-M   'P 1'
#
loop_
_entity.id
_entity.type
_entity.pdbx_description
1 polymer ?
#
loop_
_entity_poly.entity_id
_entity_poly.type
_entity_poly.pdbx_seq_one_letter_code
_entity_poly.pdbx_strand_id
1 'polypeptide(L)'
;MANVIEVQRDGRALHAIPRPARHQFRRRVAEARFGCDETRAAFAAVGVDDVLRHTLDLFDLVAAGLASLDEEDRAAAELTLFGQPLPIGPAALIQEVLARGRADNLDDRQMAGGIQVVLESHGYLPRAA
;
A
#
# COMPACT_ATOMS: atom_id res chain seq x y z
N MET A 1 -3.50 14.30 -26.28
CA MET A 1 -2.95 12.93 -26.26
C MET A 1 -1.74 12.93 -25.34
N ALA A 2 -1.57 11.85 -24.56
CA ALA A 2 -0.46 11.56 -23.62
C ALA A 2 -0.53 12.20 -22.22
N ASN A 3 -0.75 11.36 -21.20
CA ASN A 3 0.33 10.89 -20.32
C ASN A 3 -0.20 9.68 -19.53
N VAL A 4 -0.16 8.50 -20.15
CA VAL A 4 -0.36 7.26 -19.39
C VAL A 4 0.94 7.07 -18.63
N ILE A 5 0.94 7.44 -17.34
CA ILE A 5 1.97 7.00 -16.41
C ILE A 5 1.89 5.47 -16.48
N GLU A 6 2.84 4.84 -17.18
CA GLU A 6 3.08 3.41 -17.06
C GLU A 6 3.53 3.19 -15.61
N VAL A 7 2.54 3.06 -14.72
CA VAL A 7 2.74 2.52 -13.38
C VAL A 7 3.37 1.16 -13.61
N GLN A 8 4.64 1.00 -13.27
CA GLN A 8 5.34 -0.27 -13.30
C GLN A 8 4.54 -1.26 -12.46
N ARG A 9 3.72 -2.08 -13.13
CA ARG A 9 2.92 -3.17 -12.54
C ARG A 9 3.83 -4.34 -12.25
N ASP A 10 4.67 -4.21 -11.24
CA ASP A 10 5.68 -5.22 -10.96
C ASP A 10 5.15 -6.34 -10.07
N GLY A 11 3.90 -6.26 -9.57
CA GLY A 11 3.25 -7.26 -8.70
C GLY A 11 3.96 -7.50 -7.35
N ARG A 12 5.17 -6.96 -7.17
CA ARG A 12 6.01 -7.05 -5.96
C ARG A 12 5.52 -6.10 -4.87
N ALA A 13 4.79 -5.04 -5.21
CA ALA A 13 4.32 -4.06 -4.25
C ALA A 13 3.34 -4.68 -3.23
N LEU A 14 2.50 -5.64 -3.65
CA LEU A 14 1.69 -6.41 -2.70
C LEU A 14 2.56 -7.17 -1.70
N HIS A 15 3.76 -7.61 -2.08
CA HIS A 15 4.67 -8.31 -1.17
C HIS A 15 5.43 -7.38 -0.23
N ALA A 16 5.46 -6.07 -0.50
CA ALA A 16 6.11 -5.08 0.34
C ALA A 16 5.25 -4.68 1.56
N ILE A 17 3.92 -4.82 1.50
CA ILE A 17 3.05 -4.46 2.64
C ILE A 17 3.02 -5.56 3.73
N PRO A 18 2.64 -5.21 4.97
CA PRO A 18 2.59 -6.16 6.08
C PRO A 18 1.75 -7.41 5.79
N ARG A 19 2.18 -8.57 6.30
CA ARG A 19 1.50 -9.85 6.08
C ARG A 19 0.01 -9.84 6.44
N PRO A 20 -0.43 -9.22 7.56
CA PRO A 20 -1.86 -9.11 7.88
C PRO A 20 -2.65 -8.39 6.79
N ALA A 21 -2.15 -7.26 6.29
CA ALA A 21 -2.76 -6.50 5.21
C ALA A 21 -2.87 -7.31 3.90
N ARG A 22 -1.82 -8.06 3.54
CA ARG A 22 -1.86 -8.95 2.36
C ARG A 22 -2.94 -10.01 2.47
N HIS A 23 -3.05 -10.64 3.64
CA HIS A 23 -4.04 -11.68 3.88
C HIS A 23 -5.46 -11.10 3.81
N GLN A 24 -5.66 -9.95 4.45
CA GLN A 24 -6.94 -9.24 4.43
C GLN A 24 -7.34 -8.84 3.01
N PHE A 25 -6.42 -8.25 2.24
CA PHE A 25 -6.67 -7.90 0.85
C PHE A 25 -7.09 -9.10 0.01
N ARG A 26 -6.37 -10.23 0.12
CA ARG A 26 -6.73 -11.49 -0.57
C ARG A 26 -8.11 -11.99 -0.19
N ARG A 27 -8.48 -11.87 1.10
CA ARG A 27 -9.82 -12.23 1.58
C ARG A 27 -10.89 -11.34 0.98
N ARG A 28 -10.67 -10.02 0.96
CA ARG A 28 -11.59 -9.04 0.34
C ARG A 28 -11.75 -9.28 -1.16
N VAL A 29 -10.68 -9.60 -1.88
CA VAL A 29 -10.77 -9.99 -3.30
C VAL A 29 -11.67 -11.22 -3.48
N ALA A 30 -11.53 -12.25 -2.62
CA ALA A 30 -12.41 -13.41 -2.67
C ALA A 30 -13.87 -13.04 -2.38
N GLU A 31 -14.13 -12.28 -1.30
CA GLU A 31 -15.46 -11.81 -0.91
C GLU A 31 -16.13 -11.01 -2.03
N ALA A 32 -15.42 -10.08 -2.68
CA ALA A 32 -15.93 -9.32 -3.82
C ALA A 32 -16.31 -10.22 -5.01
N ARG A 33 -15.47 -11.20 -5.34
CA ARG A 33 -15.76 -12.16 -6.42
C ARG A 33 -16.97 -13.03 -6.11
N PHE A 34 -17.15 -13.43 -4.86
CA PHE A 34 -18.32 -14.18 -4.39
C PHE A 34 -19.57 -13.32 -4.13
N GLY A 35 -19.54 -12.02 -4.45
CA GLY A 35 -20.73 -11.17 -4.46
C GLY A 35 -21.01 -10.44 -3.15
N CYS A 36 -20.02 -10.23 -2.29
CA CYS A 36 -20.18 -9.35 -1.14
C CYS A 36 -20.27 -7.88 -1.59
N ASP A 37 -21.47 -7.29 -1.50
CA ASP A 37 -21.77 -5.93 -1.99
C ASP A 37 -20.93 -4.86 -1.29
N GLU A 38 -20.75 -4.97 0.03
CA GLU A 38 -19.92 -4.04 0.81
C GLU A 38 -18.48 -4.03 0.31
N THR A 39 -17.93 -5.21 0.01
CA THR A 39 -16.56 -5.31 -0.48
C THR A 39 -16.44 -4.82 -1.91
N ARG A 40 -17.44 -5.06 -2.77
CA ARG A 40 -17.48 -4.50 -4.12
C ARG A 40 -17.56 -2.98 -4.12
N ALA A 41 -18.35 -2.40 -3.22
CA ALA A 41 -18.43 -0.96 -3.04
C ALA A 41 -17.08 -0.37 -2.64
N ALA A 42 -16.32 -1.04 -1.77
CA ALA A 42 -14.97 -0.60 -1.39
C ALA A 42 -13.97 -0.62 -2.55
N PHE A 43 -14.04 -1.62 -3.44
CA PHE A 43 -13.22 -1.62 -4.67
C PHE A 43 -13.65 -0.52 -5.65
N ALA A 44 -14.96 -0.30 -5.81
CA ALA A 44 -15.48 0.77 -6.66
C ALA A 44 -15.09 2.17 -6.15
N ALA A 45 -15.05 2.37 -4.82
CA ALA A 45 -14.62 3.63 -4.20
C ALA A 45 -13.18 4.03 -4.55
N VAL A 46 -12.32 3.05 -4.83
CA VAL A 46 -10.94 3.27 -5.33
C VAL A 46 -10.82 3.12 -6.86
N GLY A 47 -11.94 3.17 -7.58
CA GLY A 47 -11.97 3.13 -9.05
C GLY A 47 -11.72 1.75 -9.67
N VAL A 48 -11.97 0.66 -8.92
CA VAL A 48 -11.80 -0.72 -9.39
C VAL A 48 -13.14 -1.41 -9.52
N ASP A 49 -13.71 -1.41 -10.72
CA ASP A 49 -15.01 -2.03 -11.00
C ASP A 49 -14.89 -3.52 -11.37
N ASP A 50 -13.76 -3.92 -11.95
CA ASP A 50 -13.52 -5.28 -12.44
C ASP A 50 -12.67 -6.09 -11.46
N VAL A 51 -13.33 -6.71 -10.48
CA VAL A 51 -12.71 -7.55 -9.44
C VAL A 51 -12.34 -8.97 -9.91
N LEU A 52 -12.57 -9.31 -11.18
CA LEU A 52 -12.24 -10.62 -11.75
C LEU A 52 -10.78 -10.72 -12.21
N ARG A 53 -10.06 -9.61 -12.26
CA ARG A 53 -8.64 -9.56 -12.63
C ARG A 53 -7.75 -10.34 -11.66
N HIS A 54 -6.53 -10.64 -12.09
CA HIS A 54 -5.54 -11.29 -11.23
C HIS A 54 -5.25 -10.43 -9.99
N THR A 55 -5.02 -11.06 -8.84
CA THR A 55 -4.93 -10.37 -7.54
C THR A 55 -3.80 -9.34 -7.49
N LEU A 56 -2.69 -9.58 -8.19
CA LEU A 56 -1.59 -8.61 -8.26
C LEU A 56 -1.99 -7.37 -9.07
N ASP A 57 -2.67 -7.55 -10.21
CA ASP A 57 -3.17 -6.44 -11.02
C ASP A 57 -4.20 -5.62 -10.26
N LEU A 58 -5.08 -6.29 -9.49
CA LEU A 58 -6.03 -5.62 -8.61
C LEU A 58 -5.32 -4.78 -7.55
N PHE A 59 -4.23 -5.30 -6.96
CA PHE A 59 -3.46 -4.53 -5.99
C PHE A 59 -2.89 -3.26 -6.62
N ASP A 60 -2.29 -3.36 -7.80
CA ASP A 60 -1.70 -2.20 -8.49
C ASP A 60 -2.76 -1.16 -8.87
N LEU A 61 -3.96 -1.59 -9.28
CA LEU A 61 -5.09 -0.69 -9.55
C LEU A 61 -5.61 -0.02 -8.27
N VAL A 62 -5.76 -0.78 -7.18
CA VAL A 62 -6.17 -0.22 -5.88
C VAL A 62 -5.14 0.77 -5.37
N ALA A 63 -3.84 0.47 -5.49
CA ALA A 63 -2.78 1.38 -5.08
C ALA A 63 -2.81 2.69 -5.87
N ALA A 64 -3.07 2.63 -7.19
CA ALA A 64 -3.23 3.81 -8.02
C ALA A 64 -4.50 4.63 -7.65
N GLY A 65 -5.61 3.93 -7.36
CA GLY A 65 -6.84 4.54 -6.88
C GLY A 65 -6.67 5.27 -5.56
N LEU A 66 -6.07 4.60 -4.56
CA LEU A 66 -5.76 5.18 -3.25
C LEU A 66 -4.89 6.43 -3.34
N ALA A 67 -3.94 6.48 -4.29
CA ALA A 67 -3.08 7.65 -4.48
C ALA A 67 -3.82 8.89 -5.01
N SER A 68 -5.04 8.72 -5.52
CA SER A 68 -5.86 9.80 -6.07
C SER A 68 -6.95 10.28 -5.10
N LEU A 69 -7.15 9.58 -3.99
CA LEU A 69 -8.11 9.95 -2.95
C LEU A 69 -7.52 10.99 -2.00
N ASP A 70 -8.40 11.75 -1.35
CA ASP A 70 -7.99 12.55 -0.19
C ASP A 70 -7.64 11.67 1.02
N GLU A 71 -7.07 12.27 2.05
CA GLU A 71 -6.53 11.53 3.20
C GLU A 71 -7.61 10.75 3.97
N GLU A 72 -8.82 11.29 4.10
CA GLU A 72 -9.91 10.68 4.85
C GLU A 72 -10.50 9.49 4.10
N ASP A 73 -10.84 9.67 2.82
CA ASP A 73 -11.37 8.62 1.96
C ASP A 73 -10.36 7.49 1.76
N ARG A 74 -9.08 7.86 1.63
CA ARG A 74 -7.98 6.90 1.55
C ARG A 74 -7.87 6.08 2.82
N ALA A 75 -7.90 6.70 3.99
CA ALA A 75 -7.81 5.98 5.26
C ALA A 75 -8.98 5.00 5.43
N ALA A 76 -10.20 5.41 5.05
CA ALA A 76 -11.38 4.55 5.09
C ALA A 76 -11.28 3.35 4.12
N ALA A 77 -10.79 3.60 2.90
CA ALA A 77 -10.56 2.56 1.90
C ALA A 77 -9.46 1.58 2.33
N GLU A 78 -8.35 2.08 2.91
CA GLU A 78 -7.27 1.25 3.44
C GLU A 78 -7.75 0.35 4.58
N LEU A 79 -8.53 0.89 5.52
CA LEU A 79 -9.15 0.10 6.59
C LEU A 79 -10.06 -1.01 6.04
N THR A 80 -10.88 -0.70 5.04
CA THR A 80 -11.85 -1.65 4.49
C THR A 80 -11.18 -2.78 3.71
N LEU A 81 -10.25 -2.41 2.83
CA LEU A 81 -9.60 -3.32 1.88
C LEU A 81 -8.42 -4.09 2.51
N PHE A 82 -7.67 -3.46 3.43
CA PHE A 82 -6.46 -4.02 4.01
C PHE A 82 -6.56 -4.28 5.51
N GLY A 83 -7.64 -3.83 6.18
CA GLY A 83 -7.84 -4.03 7.61
C GLY A 83 -6.98 -3.15 8.50
N GLN A 84 -6.16 -2.30 7.90
CA GLN A 84 -5.25 -1.38 8.55
C GLN A 84 -4.82 -0.29 7.56
N PRO A 85 -4.40 0.89 8.03
CA PRO A 85 -3.70 1.86 7.20
C PRO A 85 -2.47 1.21 6.56
N LEU A 86 -2.23 1.50 5.29
CA LEU A 86 -1.02 1.08 4.61
C LEU A 86 0.05 2.16 4.78
N PRO A 87 1.32 1.77 4.98
CA PRO A 87 2.43 2.72 4.96
C PRO A 87 2.73 3.11 3.51
N ILE A 88 1.79 3.79 2.84
CA ILE A 88 1.99 4.26 1.46
C ILE A 88 2.45 5.71 1.55
N GLY A 89 3.77 5.87 1.60
CA GLY A 89 4.43 7.15 1.51
C GLY A 89 5.69 7.18 2.37
N PRO A 90 6.68 8.01 2.01
CA PRO A 90 7.93 8.09 2.73
C PRO A 90 7.69 8.46 4.20
N ALA A 91 6.71 9.33 4.48
CA ALA A 91 6.36 9.75 5.84
C ALA A 91 5.89 8.58 6.72
N ALA A 92 5.00 7.71 6.22
CA ALA A 92 4.48 6.59 7.00
C ALA A 92 5.58 5.55 7.29
N LEU A 93 6.44 5.28 6.29
CA LEU A 93 7.61 4.42 6.45
C LEU A 93 8.61 5.02 7.46
N ILE A 94 8.85 6.32 7.40
CA ILE A 94 9.68 7.04 8.37
C ILE A 94 9.10 6.87 9.79
N GLN A 95 7.80 7.10 9.97
CA GLN A 95 7.15 6.97 11.29
C GLN A 95 7.22 5.55 11.85
N GLU A 96 7.07 4.53 11.00
CA GLU A 96 7.24 3.13 11.41
C GLU A 96 8.68 2.84 11.88
N VAL A 97 9.68 3.29 11.11
CA VAL A 97 11.10 3.13 11.49
C VAL A 97 11.41 3.88 12.79
N LEU A 98 10.88 5.10 12.97
CA LEU A 98 11.05 5.87 14.20
C LEU A 98 10.38 5.19 15.41
N ALA A 99 9.15 4.70 15.24
CA ALA A 99 8.43 4.00 16.31
C ALA A 99 9.16 2.71 16.73
N ARG A 100 9.64 1.94 15.75
CA ARG A 100 10.42 0.71 16.00
C ARG A 100 11.77 1.03 16.65
N GLY A 101 12.51 2.01 16.11
CA GLY A 101 13.81 2.41 16.63
C GLY A 101 13.74 2.88 18.08
N ARG A 102 12.69 3.62 18.46
CA ARG A 102 12.45 3.99 19.87
C ARG A 102 12.19 2.79 20.76
N ALA A 103 11.38 1.83 20.32
CA ALA A 103 11.10 0.61 21.08
C ALA A 103 12.38 -0.23 21.31
N ASP A 104 13.31 -0.19 20.35
CA ASP A 104 14.57 -0.93 20.39
C ASP A 104 15.74 -0.10 20.98
N ASN A 105 15.50 1.12 21.48
CA ASN A 105 16.51 2.06 22.00
C ASN A 105 17.66 2.37 21.01
N LEU A 106 17.34 2.49 19.72
CA LEU A 106 18.30 2.90 18.70
C LEU A 106 18.65 4.38 18.83
N ASP A 107 19.89 4.72 18.51
CA ASP A 107 20.33 6.11 18.41
C ASP A 107 19.88 6.79 17.10
N ASP A 108 20.01 8.12 17.03
CA ASP A 108 19.60 8.92 15.86
C ASP A 108 20.31 8.50 14.57
N ARG A 109 21.55 8.03 14.66
CA ARG A 109 22.33 7.59 13.49
C ARG A 109 21.82 6.26 12.96
N GLN A 110 21.48 5.33 13.85
CA GLN A 110 20.87 4.05 13.51
C GLN A 110 19.47 4.23 12.94
N MET A 111 18.66 5.12 13.51
CA MET A 111 17.34 5.46 12.97
C MET A 111 17.43 6.10 11.58
N ALA A 112 18.35 7.04 11.37
CA ALA A 112 18.57 7.67 10.06
C ALA A 112 19.00 6.65 9.00
N GLY A 113 19.89 5.72 9.34
CA GLY A 113 20.28 4.62 8.45
C GLY A 113 19.11 3.68 8.11
N GLY A 114 18.28 3.34 9.10
CA GLY A 114 17.06 2.54 8.89
C GLY A 114 16.07 3.23 7.95
N ILE A 115 15.84 4.54 8.13
CA ILE A 115 14.99 5.34 7.25
C ILE A 115 15.54 5.32 5.82
N GLN A 116 16.84 5.55 5.65
CA GLN A 116 17.47 5.56 4.33
C GLN A 116 17.27 4.22 3.61
N VAL A 117 17.58 3.09 4.27
CA VAL A 117 17.42 1.75 3.69
C VAL A 117 15.97 1.45 3.31
N VAL A 118 15.02 1.83 4.18
CA VAL A 118 13.59 1.63 3.90
C VAL A 118 13.14 2.49 2.72
N LEU A 119 13.55 3.75 2.64
CA LEU A 119 13.19 4.62 1.52
C LEU A 119 13.84 4.18 0.20
N GLU A 120 15.10 3.73 0.21
CA GLU A 120 15.77 3.16 -0.97
C GLU A 120 15.08 1.87 -1.45
N SER A 121 14.77 0.94 -0.55
CA SER A 121 14.09 -0.32 -0.90
C SER A 121 12.69 -0.13 -1.48
N HIS A 122 12.03 0.98 -1.15
CA HIS A 122 10.71 1.34 -1.66
C HIS A 122 10.76 2.34 -2.82
N GLY A 123 11.95 2.67 -3.33
CA GLY A 123 12.14 3.53 -4.51
C GLY A 123 11.93 5.02 -4.27
N TYR A 124 11.82 5.47 -3.01
CA TYR A 124 11.69 6.88 -2.65
C TYR A 124 13.04 7.62 -2.62
N LEU A 125 14.15 6.89 -2.52
CA LEU A 125 15.50 7.42 -2.65
C LEU A 125 16.31 6.59 -3.65
N PRO A 126 17.22 7.21 -4.42
CA PRO A 126 18.18 6.48 -5.22
C PRO A 126 19.13 5.71 -4.29
N ARG A 127 19.46 4.48 -4.67
CA ARG A 127 20.39 3.64 -3.91
C ARG A 127 21.77 4.28 -3.93
N ALA A 128 22.32 4.60 -2.76
CA ALA A 128 23.68 5.11 -2.67
C ALA A 128 24.65 4.05 -3.22
N ALA A 129 25.46 4.44 -4.22
CA ALA A 129 26.46 3.60 -4.86
C ALA A 129 27.73 3.48 -3.99
#